data_AF-A0AAU4ES41-F1
#
_entry.id   AF-A0AAU4ES41-F1
#
_cell.length_a   1.000
_cell.length_b   1.000
_cell.length_c   1.000
_cell.angle_alpha   90.00
_cell.angle_beta   90.00
_cell.angle_gamma   90.00
#
_symmetry.space_group_name_H-M   'P 1'
#
loop_
_entity.id
_entity.type
_entity.pdbx_description
1 polymer ?
#
loop_
_entity_poly.entity_id
_entity_poly.type
_entity_poly.pdbx_seq_one_letter_code
_entity_poly.pdbx_strand_id
1 'polypeptide(L)'
;MQLRRLTYVLTDRRLVVDAGAVWRRTRTQPLTGLDVPVVVPERGGAGTITFGPVDPRLVAAARYGAHRIKAVPLPIVLTGIAEPERVRALFAEAIGEARRKQAAGEPGDSLF
;
A
#
# COMPACT_ATOMS: atom_id res chain seq x y z
N MET A 1 -28.20 1.87 -1.86
CA MET A 1 -26.91 2.23 -1.23
C MET A 1 -25.94 1.10 -1.52
N GLN A 2 -24.91 1.31 -2.35
CA GLN A 2 -23.99 0.25 -2.76
C GLN A 2 -22.75 0.29 -1.87
N LEU A 3 -22.54 -0.73 -1.04
CA LEU A 3 -21.31 -0.86 -0.25
C LEU A 3 -20.14 -1.09 -1.20
N ARG A 4 -19.19 -0.15 -1.24
CA ARG A 4 -17.90 -0.36 -1.89
C ARG A 4 -17.12 -1.37 -1.05
N ARG A 5 -16.97 -2.60 -1.55
CA ARG A 5 -16.13 -3.62 -0.92
C ARG A 5 -14.67 -3.33 -1.25
N LEU A 6 -13.93 -2.82 -0.28
CA LEU A 6 -12.48 -2.68 -0.33
C LEU A 6 -11.86 -3.78 0.52
N THR A 7 -11.03 -4.62 -0.08
CA THR A 7 -10.31 -5.68 0.62
C THR A 7 -8.81 -5.44 0.48
N TYR A 8 -8.11 -5.46 1.60
CA TYR A 8 -6.65 -5.35 1.66
C TYR A 8 -6.10 -6.66 2.22
N VAL A 9 -5.16 -7.28 1.52
CA VAL A 9 -4.50 -8.51 1.95
C VAL A 9 -2.99 -8.28 1.94
N LEU A 10 -2.38 -8.44 3.10
CA LEU A 10 -0.93 -8.46 3.26
C LEU A 10 -0.48 -9.92 3.30
N THR A 11 0.43 -10.31 2.41
CA THR A 11 1.12 -11.59 2.46
C THR A 11 2.60 -11.39 2.78
N ASP A 12 3.33 -12.48 2.94
CA ASP A 12 4.79 -12.54 3.06
C ASP A 12 5.59 -11.78 1.97
N ARG A 13 5.01 -11.60 0.78
CA ARG A 13 5.71 -11.05 -0.40
C ARG A 13 5.05 -9.82 -1.00
N ARG A 14 3.76 -9.62 -0.77
CA ARG A 14 3.00 -8.58 -1.48
C ARG A 14 1.81 -8.06 -0.70
N LEU A 15 1.48 -6.81 -0.97
CA LEU A 15 0.20 -6.20 -0.67
C LEU A 15 -0.73 -6.35 -1.88
N VAL A 16 -1.91 -6.89 -1.65
CA VAL A 16 -3.00 -6.97 -2.63
C VAL A 16 -4.11 -6.02 -2.19
N VAL A 17 -4.49 -5.11 -3.09
CA VAL A 17 -5.59 -4.17 -2.90
C VAL A 17 -6.67 -4.50 -3.91
N ASP A 18 -7.83 -4.91 -3.41
CA ASP A 18 -8.99 -5.20 -4.25
C ASP A 18 -10.10 -4.18 -3.99
N ALA A 19 -10.35 -3.33 -4.99
CA ALA A 19 -11.48 -2.42 -5.01
C ALA A 19 -12.59 -3.05 -5.84
N GLY A 20 -13.52 -3.74 -5.19
CA GLY A 20 -14.60 -4.54 -5.79
C GLY A 20 -15.69 -3.75 -6.52
N ALA A 21 -15.33 -2.70 -7.26
CA ALA A 21 -16.23 -1.98 -8.14
C ALA A 21 -16.47 -2.74 -9.46
N VAL A 22 -17.51 -2.33 -10.21
CA VAL A 22 -17.93 -2.86 -11.53
C VAL A 22 -16.76 -3.01 -12.52
N TRP A 23 -15.69 -2.24 -12.32
CA TRP A 23 -14.39 -2.44 -12.97
C TRP A 23 -13.40 -2.95 -11.91
N ARG A 24 -13.23 -4.28 -11.80
CA ARG A 24 -12.30 -4.92 -10.84
C ARG A 24 -10.88 -4.47 -11.12
N ARG A 25 -10.37 -3.53 -10.34
CA ARG A 25 -8.95 -3.14 -10.35
C ARG A 25 -8.30 -3.70 -9.10
N THR A 26 -7.79 -4.92 -9.22
CA THR A 26 -6.89 -5.50 -8.22
C THR A 26 -5.47 -4.97 -8.47
N ARG A 27 -4.90 -4.26 -7.49
CA ARG A 27 -3.50 -3.81 -7.54
C ARG A 27 -2.68 -4.72 -6.65
N THR A 28 -1.57 -5.23 -7.19
CA THR A 28 -0.59 -6.01 -6.44
C THR A 28 0.71 -5.23 -6.36
N GLN A 29 1.29 -5.12 -5.17
CA GLN A 29 2.54 -4.42 -4.93
C GLN A 29 3.51 -5.30 -4.12
N PRO A 30 4.74 -5.56 -4.59
CA PRO A 30 5.76 -6.24 -3.80
C PRO A 30 6.13 -5.46 -2.54
N LEU A 31 6.35 -6.15 -1.42
CA LEU A 31 6.71 -5.47 -0.15
C LEU A 31 8.04 -4.74 -0.22
N THR A 32 9.00 -5.25 -0.97
CA THR A 32 10.34 -4.67 -1.09
C THR A 32 10.31 -3.28 -1.72
N GLY A 33 9.35 -3.06 -2.64
CA GLY A 33 9.10 -1.78 -3.32
C GLY A 33 8.05 -0.90 -2.64
N LEU A 34 7.63 -1.21 -1.41
CA LEU A 34 6.80 -0.31 -0.61
C LEU A 34 7.68 0.63 0.23
N ASP A 35 7.30 1.90 0.26
CA ASP A 35 7.87 2.87 1.20
C ASP A 35 7.36 2.62 2.62
N VAL A 36 7.99 3.28 3.60
CA VAL A 36 7.51 3.26 4.98
C VAL A 36 6.11 3.91 5.03
N PRO A 37 5.08 3.21 5.53
CA PRO A 37 3.74 3.74 5.56
C PRO A 37 3.58 4.90 6.55
N VAL A 38 2.81 5.91 6.13
CA VAL A 38 2.36 7.01 6.98
C VAL A 38 0.90 6.79 7.36
N VAL A 39 0.58 6.94 8.65
CA VAL A 39 -0.77 6.86 9.18
C VAL A 39 -1.37 8.25 9.28
N VAL A 40 -2.61 8.38 8.83
CA VAL A 40 -3.47 9.54 9.04
C VAL A 40 -4.70 9.07 9.81
N PRO A 41 -4.86 9.42 11.09
CA PRO A 41 -6.03 9.02 11.88
C PRO A 41 -7.31 9.68 11.35
N GLU A 42 -8.43 8.98 11.46
CA GLU A 42 -9.76 9.46 11.08
C GLU A 42 -10.68 9.53 12.31
N ARG A 43 -11.78 10.29 12.19
CA ARG A 43 -12.80 10.31 13.25
C ARG A 43 -13.43 8.92 13.39
N GLY A 44 -13.56 8.44 14.63
CA GLY A 44 -14.15 7.14 14.93
C GLY A 44 -13.14 6.01 15.14
N GLY A 45 -11.85 6.33 15.33
CA GLY A 45 -10.82 5.35 15.69
C GLY A 45 -10.20 4.61 14.50
N ALA A 46 -10.86 4.61 13.35
CA ALA A 46 -10.26 4.16 12.11
C ALA A 46 -9.19 5.15 11.60
N GLY A 47 -8.39 4.74 10.62
CA GLY A 47 -7.42 5.59 9.95
C GLY A 47 -7.13 5.18 8.51
N THR A 48 -6.41 6.06 7.82
CA THR A 48 -5.83 5.83 6.51
C THR A 48 -4.34 5.48 6.65
N ILE A 49 -3.88 4.48 5.88
CA ILE A 49 -2.47 4.15 5.70
C ILE A 49 -2.06 4.48 4.27
N THR A 50 -0.98 5.25 4.10
CA THR A 50 -0.48 5.66 2.78
C THR A 50 0.94 5.17 2.55
N PHE A 51 1.19 4.56 1.39
CA PHE A 51 2.53 4.20 0.90
C PHE A 51 2.87 5.05 -0.32
N GLY A 52 4.07 5.62 -0.34
CA GLY A 52 4.53 6.53 -1.39
C GLY A 52 4.56 7.99 -0.95
N PRO A 53 4.93 8.93 -1.84
CA PRO A 53 5.06 10.34 -1.53
C PRO A 53 3.74 10.91 -0.98
N VAL A 54 3.81 11.45 0.24
CA VAL A 54 2.70 12.13 0.90
C VAL A 54 2.62 13.58 0.41
N ASP A 55 2.41 13.77 -0.89
CA ASP A 55 1.91 15.05 -1.38
C ASP A 55 0.40 15.08 -1.14
N PRO A 56 -0.14 16.01 -0.31
CA PRO A 56 -1.57 16.10 -0.05
C PRO A 56 -2.41 16.20 -1.33
N ARG A 57 -1.86 16.79 -2.40
CA ARG A 57 -2.51 16.88 -3.72
C ARG A 57 -2.57 15.52 -4.41
N LEU A 58 -1.54 14.69 -4.29
CA LEU A 58 -1.52 13.33 -4.83
C LEU A 58 -2.42 12.38 -4.02
N VAL A 59 -2.46 12.54 -2.71
CA VAL A 59 -3.37 11.77 -1.84
C VAL A 59 -4.83 12.09 -2.17
N ALA A 60 -5.16 13.37 -2.36
CA ALA A 60 -6.48 13.78 -2.84
C ALA A 60 -6.75 13.25 -4.26
N ALA A 61 -5.81 13.36 -5.19
CA ALA A 61 -5.95 12.84 -6.55
C ALA A 61 -6.19 11.32 -6.58
N ALA A 62 -5.49 10.56 -5.74
CA ALA A 62 -5.68 9.11 -5.61
C ALA A 62 -7.05 8.75 -5.02
N ARG A 63 -7.55 9.54 -4.05
CA ARG A 63 -8.88 9.36 -3.44
C ARG A 63 -10.02 9.72 -4.39
N TYR A 64 -9.85 10.76 -5.22
CA TYR A 64 -10.91 11.36 -6.03
C TYR A 64 -10.76 11.16 -7.55
N GLY A 65 -9.73 10.46 -8.02
CA GLY A 65 -9.58 10.07 -9.43
C GLY A 65 -9.12 11.19 -10.37
N ALA A 66 -8.28 12.11 -9.93
CA ALA A 66 -7.79 13.19 -10.80
C ALA A 66 -6.75 12.66 -11.82
N HIS A 67 -7.05 12.78 -13.12
CA HIS A 67 -6.38 12.09 -14.22
C HIS A 67 -5.25 12.86 -14.95
N ARG A 68 -4.70 13.97 -14.42
CA ARG A 68 -3.77 14.83 -15.20
C ARG A 68 -2.49 15.24 -14.48
N ILE A 69 -1.81 14.32 -13.81
CA ILE A 69 -0.47 14.56 -13.28
C ILE A 69 0.53 13.66 -14.03
N LYS A 70 1.56 14.26 -14.64
CA LYS A 70 2.71 13.57 -15.26
C LYS A 70 3.21 12.48 -14.31
N ALA A 71 3.33 11.24 -14.81
CA ALA A 71 3.76 9.98 -14.18
C ALA A 71 4.43 10.02 -12.78
N VAL A 72 3.76 10.58 -11.77
CA VAL A 72 4.11 10.32 -10.38
C VAL A 72 3.42 9.00 -10.00
N PRO A 73 4.15 8.01 -9.48
CA PRO A 73 3.53 6.79 -8.98
C PRO A 73 2.43 7.15 -7.98
N LEU A 74 1.18 6.80 -8.30
CA LEU A 74 0.07 7.09 -7.41
C LEU A 74 0.28 6.33 -6.10
N PRO A 75 0.16 7.02 -4.95
CA PRO A 75 0.32 6.39 -3.66
C PRO A 75 -0.69 5.25 -3.50
N ILE A 76 -0.30 4.22 -2.75
CA ILE A 76 -1.24 3.17 -2.33
C ILE A 76 -1.89 3.66 -1.04
N VAL A 77 -3.21 3.80 -1.07
CA VAL A 77 -3.98 4.34 0.05
C VAL A 77 -4.94 3.26 0.55
N LEU A 78 -4.79 2.87 1.81
CA LEU A 78 -5.70 1.97 2.51
C LEU A 78 -6.55 2.80 3.46
N THR A 79 -7.88 2.71 3.37
CA THR A 79 -8.81 3.53 4.15
C THR A 79 -9.67 2.66 5.06
N GLY A 80 -10.15 3.21 6.18
CA GLY A 80 -11.05 2.47 7.10
C GLY A 80 -10.34 1.39 7.92
N ILE A 81 -9.06 1.59 8.23
CA ILE A 81 -8.27 0.65 9.03
C ILE A 81 -8.56 0.89 10.51
N ALA A 82 -9.13 -0.08 11.22
CA ALA A 82 -9.59 0.09 12.61
C ALA A 82 -8.45 0.33 13.62
N GLU A 83 -7.29 -0.30 13.45
CA GLU A 83 -6.11 -0.15 14.32
C GLU A 83 -4.91 0.33 13.48
N PRO A 84 -4.94 1.58 12.98
CA PRO A 84 -4.04 2.01 11.90
C PRO A 84 -2.56 1.97 12.30
N GLU A 85 -2.20 2.31 13.54
CA GLU A 85 -0.81 2.24 14.02
C GLU A 85 -0.31 0.80 14.19
N ARG A 86 -1.16 -0.10 14.71
CA ARG A 86 -0.81 -1.52 14.83
C ARG A 86 -0.61 -2.14 13.46
N VAL A 87 -1.50 -1.84 12.52
CA VAL A 87 -1.39 -2.32 11.13
C VAL A 87 -0.16 -1.73 10.45
N ARG A 88 0.17 -0.45 10.68
CA ARG A 88 1.42 0.17 10.20
C ARG A 88 2.66 -0.55 10.74
N ALA A 89 2.69 -0.92 12.02
CA ALA A 89 3.79 -1.67 12.60
C ALA A 89 3.98 -3.04 11.93
N LEU A 90 2.89 -3.78 11.69
CA LEU A 90 2.92 -5.05 10.96
C LEU A 90 3.47 -4.88 9.53
N PHE A 91 3.09 -3.81 8.82
CA PHE A 91 3.67 -3.51 7.51
C PHE A 91 5.16 -3.20 7.59
N ALA A 92 5.59 -2.39 8.55
CA ALA A 92 7.00 -2.04 8.72
C ALA A 92 7.86 -3.29 8.98
N GLU A 93 7.37 -4.20 9.83
CA GLU A 93 8.03 -5.48 10.09
C GLU A 93 8.11 -6.35 8.84
N ALA A 94 6.97 -6.57 8.15
CA ALA A 94 6.91 -7.39 6.95
C ALA A 94 7.79 -6.85 5.81
N ILE A 95 7.84 -5.52 5.62
CA ILE A 95 8.72 -4.87 4.64
C ILE A 95 10.19 -5.08 5.01
N GLY A 96 10.54 -4.92 6.30
CA GLY A 96 11.89 -5.14 6.79
C GLY A 96 12.34 -6.59 6.61
N GLU A 97 11.47 -7.56 6.90
CA GLU A 97 11.73 -8.98 6.67
C GLU A 97 11.90 -9.31 5.18
N ALA A 98 11.00 -8.81 4.32
CA ALA A 98 11.07 -9.04 2.88
C ALA A 98 12.38 -8.50 2.28
N ARG A 99 12.83 -7.31 2.71
CA ARG A 99 14.11 -6.73 2.28
C ARG A 99 15.32 -7.52 2.78
N ARG A 100 15.30 -7.99 4.03
CA ARG A 100 16.37 -8.86 4.56
C ARG A 100 16.46 -10.18 3.79
N LYS A 101 15.32 -10.82 3.48
CA LYS A 101 15.28 -12.03 2.66
C LYS A 101 15.79 -11.80 1.24
N GLN A 102 15.49 -10.65 0.65
CA GLN A 102 16.01 -10.28 -0.66
C GLN A 102 17.53 -10.08 -0.63
N ALA A 103 18.05 -9.37 0.38
CA ALA A 103 19.49 -9.16 0.55
C ALA A 103 20.25 -10.47 0.85
N ALA A 104 19.64 -11.40 1.60
CA ALA A 104 20.19 -12.74 1.83
C ALA A 104 20.07 -13.67 0.61
N GLY A 105 19.33 -13.26 -0.42
CA GLY A 105 19.02 -14.02 -1.64
C GLY A 105 19.87 -13.67 -2.86
N GLU A 106 20.96 -12.88 -2.72
CA GLU A 106 22.01 -12.76 -3.74
C GLU A 106 23.24 -13.62 -3.41
N PRO A 107 23.25 -14.91 -3.80
CA PRO A 107 24.43 -15.56 -4.33
C PRO A 107 24.45 -15.38 -5.85
N GLY A 108 25.59 -14.93 -6.39
CA GLY A 108 25.73 -14.52 -7.78
C GLY A 108 25.22 -15.51 -8.82
N ASP A 109 24.29 -15.05 -9.65
CA ASP A 109 24.00 -15.65 -10.95
C ASP A 109 24.93 -15.01 -12.00
N SER A 110 26.22 -15.30 -11.85
CA SER A 110 27.28 -14.90 -12.81
C SER A 110 28.36 -15.96 -12.84
N LEU A 111 27.98 -17.20 -13.13
CA LEU A 111 28.87 -18.24 -13.61
C LEU A 111 28.06 -19.23 -14.45
N PHE A 112 27.75 -18.89 -15.70
CA PHE A 112 27.78 -19.77 -16.88
C PHE A 112 27.86 -18.91 -18.14
#